data_AF-A0A8H5NN44-F1
#
_entry.id   AF-A0A8H5NN44-F1
#
_cell.length_a   1.000
_cell.length_b   1.000
_cell.length_c   1.000
_cell.angle_alpha   90.00
_cell.angle_beta   90.00
_cell.angle_gamma   90.00
#
_symmetry.space_group_name_H-M   'P 1'
#
loop_
_entity.id
_entity.type
_entity.pdbx_description
1 polymer ?
#
loop_
_entity_poly.entity_id
_entity_poly.type
_entity_poly.pdbx_seq_one_letter_code
_entity_poly.pdbx_strand_id
1 'polypeptide(L)'
;MYKVRRNQAILQIDETSFVYVQPINDKSITMVNGDKISGKRVFNQSSAQLAFGTLCYRIQYARGSYANDYPSRVKRYLDEHLKIPTTLLELSLTPTPSENSSITIGQWTVSAGTVGKGASGMVSIASNVLGQRVALKRVQVGRDRERTRKVQAKLEKLAALCQMKNENRLLRLIEGITDDVRSANRLADVWFVQEPAAQEVLSTTLTRGLFKQGQDRISIVTTVLVDILGATNFLHQNRWIHGDLKPVNIGIRTWTSECISVVLLDLDDAEESPFAGRHHPARPGTGGTIGWLAPEREMTGYNELADIWSIGVMAIELIWGRHPWRQVKNPWRPGSEASVLQKEFHEMYGEAVDALNKLHDEALRETVLGMVRHPYAETTAQRESRLTAKEALRLLGRAEDDENASKRHKRL
;
A
#
# COMPACT_ATOMS: atom_id res chain seq x y z
N MET A 1 13.70 53.64 7.06
CA MET A 1 13.54 52.55 6.08
C MET A 1 14.26 51.23 6.42
N TYR A 2 15.15 51.15 7.42
CA TYR A 2 16.04 50.00 7.64
C TYR A 2 15.46 48.74 8.33
N LYS A 3 14.23 48.79 8.87
CA LYS A 3 13.62 47.64 9.57
C LYS A 3 12.71 46.77 8.70
N VAL A 4 12.25 47.28 7.55
CA VAL A 4 11.29 46.56 6.69
C VAL A 4 11.91 45.28 6.11
N ARG A 5 13.18 45.32 5.68
CA ARG A 5 13.90 44.15 5.11
C ARG A 5 14.20 43.02 6.10
N ARG A 6 14.03 43.24 7.41
CA ARG A 6 14.29 42.24 8.47
C ARG A 6 13.05 41.44 8.86
N ASN A 7 11.87 41.81 8.36
CA ASN A 7 10.59 41.26 8.81
C ASN A 7 9.72 40.93 7.60
N GLN A 8 10.27 40.20 6.62
CA GLN A 8 9.57 39.81 5.41
C GLN A 8 9.60 38.30 5.22
N ALA A 9 8.45 37.74 4.86
CA ALA A 9 8.32 36.38 4.35
C ALA A 9 7.34 36.34 3.19
N ILE A 10 7.48 35.31 2.37
CA ILE A 10 6.55 34.96 1.31
C ILE A 10 5.59 33.92 1.87
N LEU A 11 4.30 34.15 1.63
CA LEU A 11 3.24 33.17 1.82
C LEU A 11 2.86 32.65 0.44
N GLN A 12 2.98 31.34 0.24
CA GLN A 12 2.71 30.73 -1.05
C GLN A 12 2.01 29.38 -0.89
N ILE A 13 1.25 29.02 -1.91
CA ILE A 13 0.66 27.70 -2.09
C ILE A 13 1.54 26.98 -3.11
N ASP A 14 2.05 25.80 -2.76
CA ASP A 14 2.80 24.97 -3.72
C ASP A 14 1.89 24.08 -4.58
N GLU A 15 2.48 23.36 -5.52
CA GLU A 15 1.83 22.40 -6.40
C GLU A 15 1.13 21.25 -5.66
N THR A 16 1.44 21.05 -4.38
CA THR A 16 0.76 20.10 -3.49
C THR A 16 -0.27 20.80 -2.60
N SER A 17 -0.70 22.01 -2.96
CA SER A 17 -1.68 22.84 -2.24
C SER A 17 -1.34 23.19 -0.79
N PHE A 18 -0.12 22.87 -0.32
CA PHE A 18 0.29 23.27 1.01
C PHE A 18 0.51 24.77 1.05
N VAL A 19 -0.08 25.42 2.05
CA VAL A 19 0.24 26.82 2.37
C VAL A 19 1.52 26.82 3.20
N TYR A 20 2.53 27.54 2.74
CA TYR A 20 3.80 27.66 3.45
C TYR A 20 4.23 29.12 3.60
N VAL A 21 5.12 29.33 4.56
CA VAL A 21 5.83 30.58 4.78
C VAL A 21 7.32 30.38 4.62
N GLN A 22 8.00 31.32 3.97
CA GLN A 22 9.44 31.31 3.79
C GLN A 22 10.02 32.72 4.00
N PRO A 23 11.04 32.89 4.87
CA PRO A 23 11.74 34.17 4.98
C PRO A 23 12.37 34.58 3.66
N ILE A 24 12.34 35.88 3.32
CA ILE A 24 12.94 36.36 2.07
C ILE A 24 14.47 36.25 2.08
N ASN A 25 15.09 36.33 3.26
CA ASN A 25 16.54 36.21 3.44
C ASN A 25 16.89 35.79 4.89
N ASP A 26 18.12 35.36 5.11
CA ASP A 26 18.62 34.87 6.41
C ASP A 26 18.65 35.94 7.52
N LYS A 27 18.58 37.22 7.13
CA LYS A 27 18.52 38.35 8.07
C LYS A 27 17.09 38.61 8.55
N SER A 28 16.11 37.92 7.99
CA SER A 28 14.71 38.06 8.36
C SER A 28 14.40 37.26 9.64
N ILE A 29 13.67 37.86 10.57
CA ILE A 29 13.24 37.20 11.81
C ILE A 29 11.75 36.91 11.65
N THR A 30 11.47 35.75 11.07
CA THR A 30 10.13 35.18 10.98
C THR A 30 10.01 34.07 12.01
N MET A 31 8.98 34.10 12.84
CA MET A 31 8.69 33.03 13.78
C MET A 31 7.35 32.37 13.46
N VAL A 32 7.28 31.06 13.59
CA VAL A 32 6.05 30.28 13.44
C VAL A 32 5.87 29.43 14.69
N ASN A 33 4.77 29.63 15.40
CA ASN A 33 4.48 28.97 16.69
C ASN A 33 5.61 29.14 17.73
N GLY A 34 6.31 30.29 17.68
CA GLY A 34 7.43 30.60 18.58
C GLY A 34 8.81 30.19 18.06
N ASP A 35 8.90 29.34 17.03
CA ASP A 35 10.19 28.96 16.47
C ASP A 35 10.64 29.95 15.39
N LYS A 36 11.89 30.41 15.47
CA LYS A 36 12.53 31.12 14.35
C LYS A 36 12.75 30.15 13.19
N ILE A 37 12.30 30.54 12.00
CA ILE A 37 12.50 29.76 10.78
C ILE A 37 13.58 30.39 9.88
N SER A 38 14.37 29.54 9.23
CA SER A 38 15.39 29.93 8.24
C SER A 38 15.05 29.48 6.82
N GLY A 39 14.06 28.60 6.65
CA GLY A 39 13.64 28.07 5.36
C GLY A 39 12.12 27.94 5.26
N LYS A 40 11.66 27.21 4.24
CA LYS A 40 10.24 26.90 4.01
C LYS A 40 9.65 26.17 5.22
N ARG A 41 8.50 26.65 5.72
CA ARG A 41 7.69 25.97 6.73
C ARG A 41 6.23 25.92 6.30
N VAL A 42 5.67 24.71 6.28
CA VAL A 42 4.27 24.46 5.95
C VAL A 42 3.36 24.71 7.16
N PHE A 43 2.16 25.24 6.91
CA PHE A 43 1.09 25.34 7.91
C PHE A 43 0.26 24.06 7.92
N ASN A 44 0.74 23.05 8.63
CA ASN A 44 0.10 21.73 8.76
C ASN A 44 -0.83 21.60 10.00
N GLN A 45 -1.17 22.71 10.65
CA GLN A 45 -2.08 22.79 11.80
C GLN A 45 -3.29 23.67 11.48
N SER A 46 -4.43 23.45 12.14
CA SER A 46 -5.66 24.24 11.90
C SER A 46 -5.50 25.72 12.23
N SER A 47 -4.53 26.03 13.10
CA SER A 47 -4.08 27.39 13.35
C SER A 47 -2.57 27.46 13.59
N ALA A 48 -1.96 28.58 13.22
CA ALA A 48 -0.58 28.89 13.55
C ALA A 48 -0.42 30.36 13.95
N GLN A 49 0.50 30.63 14.86
CA GLN A 49 0.95 31.98 15.18
C GLN A 49 2.14 32.33 14.28
N LEU A 50 2.04 33.41 13.52
CA LEU A 50 3.09 33.92 12.66
C LEU A 50 3.55 35.27 13.22
N ALA A 51 4.83 35.42 13.54
CA ALA A 51 5.39 36.66 14.05
C ALA A 51 6.46 37.24 13.14
N PHE A 52 6.39 38.56 12.96
CA PHE A 52 7.35 39.38 12.23
C PHE A 52 7.86 40.49 13.16
N GLY A 53 8.96 40.24 13.85
CA GLY A 53 9.39 41.09 14.96
C GLY A 53 8.34 41.13 16.07
N THR A 54 7.76 42.30 16.32
CA THR A 54 6.72 42.50 17.36
C THR A 54 5.29 42.31 16.85
N LEU A 55 5.09 42.16 15.54
CA LEU A 55 3.77 41.94 14.96
C LEU A 55 3.46 40.45 14.98
N CYS A 56 2.37 40.07 15.65
CA CYS A 56 1.91 38.69 15.74
C CYS A 56 0.56 38.55 15.02
N TYR A 57 0.49 37.58 14.13
CA TYR A 57 -0.69 37.21 13.37
C TYR A 57 -1.11 35.81 13.77
N ARG A 58 -2.42 35.55 13.74
CA ARG A 58 -2.97 34.20 13.83
C ARG A 58 -3.53 33.82 12.47
N ILE A 59 -2.98 32.78 11.88
CA ILE A 59 -3.46 32.20 10.62
C ILE A 59 -4.29 30.99 10.97
N GLN A 60 -5.48 30.86 10.38
CA GLN A 60 -6.40 29.74 10.64
C GLN A 60 -7.05 29.27 9.34
N TYR A 61 -7.27 27.97 9.24
CA TYR A 61 -8.09 27.39 8.17
C TYR A 61 -9.56 27.81 8.36
N ALA A 62 -10.20 28.23 7.27
CA ALA A 62 -11.61 28.63 7.32
C ALA A 62 -12.51 27.40 7.48
N ARG A 63 -13.64 27.52 8.20
CA ARG A 63 -14.59 26.39 8.40
C ARG A 63 -14.98 25.68 7.09
N GLY A 64 -15.09 26.42 5.99
CA GLY A 64 -15.41 25.88 4.66
C GLY A 64 -14.33 24.99 4.02
N SER A 65 -13.13 24.85 4.62
CA SER A 65 -12.09 23.91 4.18
C SER A 65 -12.32 22.48 4.66
N TYR A 66 -13.26 22.28 5.58
CA TYR A 66 -13.65 20.98 6.13
C TYR A 66 -14.88 20.38 5.43
N ALA A 67 -15.47 21.11 4.48
CA ALA A 67 -16.62 20.63 3.72
C ALA A 67 -16.19 19.53 2.73
N ASN A 68 -17.06 18.54 2.52
CA ASN A 68 -16.80 17.39 1.63
C ASN A 68 -16.50 17.81 0.17
N ASP A 69 -17.01 18.95 -0.27
CA ASP A 69 -16.81 19.49 -1.62
C ASP A 69 -15.55 20.37 -1.75
N TYR A 70 -14.81 20.60 -0.65
CA TYR A 70 -13.63 21.46 -0.63
C TYR A 70 -12.53 21.01 -1.62
N PRO A 71 -12.14 19.72 -1.69
CA PRO A 71 -11.14 19.27 -2.67
C PRO A 71 -11.56 19.59 -4.11
N SER A 72 -12.85 19.48 -4.42
CA SER A 72 -13.41 19.82 -5.73
C SER A 72 -13.32 21.31 -6.06
N ARG A 73 -13.54 22.17 -5.06
CA ARG A 73 -13.37 23.62 -5.20
C ARG A 73 -11.91 24.02 -5.38
N VAL A 74 -10.99 23.40 -4.62
CA VAL A 74 -9.55 23.64 -4.75
C VAL A 74 -9.06 23.23 -6.13
N LYS A 75 -9.41 22.02 -6.60
CA LYS A 75 -9.06 21.56 -7.94
C LYS A 75 -9.50 22.55 -9.02
N ARG A 76 -10.76 22.96 -8.97
CA ARG A 76 -11.32 23.92 -9.93
C ARG A 76 -10.50 25.20 -9.97
N TYR A 77 -10.15 25.74 -8.80
CA TYR A 77 -9.32 26.94 -8.70
C TYR A 77 -7.92 26.74 -9.30
N LEU A 78 -7.24 25.64 -8.96
CA LEU A 78 -5.90 25.32 -9.47
C LEU A 78 -5.90 25.16 -11.01
N ASP A 79 -6.87 24.43 -11.55
CA ASP A 79 -7.02 24.21 -12.99
C ASP A 79 -7.37 25.50 -13.74
N GLU A 80 -8.34 26.28 -13.23
CA GLU A 80 -8.86 27.45 -13.93
C GLU A 80 -7.90 28.64 -13.87
N HIS A 81 -7.29 28.88 -12.70
CA HIS A 81 -6.52 30.11 -12.45
C HIS A 81 -5.02 29.92 -12.41
N LEU A 82 -4.53 28.78 -11.91
CA LEU A 82 -3.08 28.53 -11.81
C LEU A 82 -2.56 27.62 -12.93
N LYS A 83 -3.46 27.00 -13.72
CA LYS A 83 -3.12 26.05 -14.79
C LYS A 83 -2.23 24.91 -14.28
N ILE A 84 -2.37 24.55 -13.01
CA ILE A 84 -1.66 23.42 -12.41
C ILE A 84 -2.52 22.18 -12.66
N PRO A 85 -2.05 21.18 -13.43
CA PRO A 85 -2.79 19.95 -13.64
C PRO A 85 -2.77 19.15 -12.34
N THR A 86 -3.81 19.29 -11.51
CA THR A 86 -3.94 18.56 -10.25
C THR A 86 -5.20 17.73 -10.25
N THR A 87 -5.08 16.45 -9.91
CA THR A 87 -6.24 15.55 -9.77
C THR A 87 -6.91 15.73 -8.40
N LEU A 88 -8.22 15.42 -8.29
CA LEU A 88 -8.89 15.39 -6.97
C LEU A 88 -8.21 14.40 -6.01
N LEU A 89 -7.59 13.38 -6.60
CA LEU A 89 -6.88 12.31 -5.93
C LEU A 89 -5.58 12.81 -5.30
N GLU A 90 -4.80 13.61 -6.03
CA GLU A 90 -3.63 14.29 -5.46
C GLU A 90 -4.01 15.24 -4.33
N LEU A 91 -5.13 15.96 -4.45
CA LEU A 91 -5.64 16.84 -3.39
C LEU A 91 -6.22 16.09 -2.18
N SER A 92 -6.69 14.86 -2.36
CA SER A 92 -7.10 14.03 -1.22
C SER A 92 -5.91 13.63 -0.34
N LEU A 93 -4.69 13.70 -0.89
CA LEU A 93 -3.42 13.49 -0.18
C LEU A 93 -2.84 14.79 0.38
N THR A 94 -3.53 15.93 0.24
CA THR A 94 -3.09 17.23 0.74
C THR A 94 -3.99 17.61 1.91
N PRO A 95 -3.53 17.35 3.13
CA PRO A 95 -4.44 17.27 4.25
C PRO A 95 -4.98 18.62 4.68
N THR A 96 -6.31 18.72 4.82
CA THR A 96 -6.90 19.72 5.71
C THR A 96 -6.51 19.34 7.15
N PRO A 97 -5.81 20.22 7.91
CA PRO A 97 -5.42 19.91 9.28
C PRO A 97 -6.64 19.71 10.19
N SER A 98 -6.58 18.78 11.15
CA SER A 98 -7.65 18.51 12.12
C SER A 98 -8.23 19.78 12.77
N GLU A 99 -9.56 19.94 12.72
CA GLU A 99 -10.27 21.15 13.18
C GLU A 99 -10.09 21.43 14.68
N ASN A 100 -10.17 20.38 15.51
CA ASN A 100 -10.34 20.53 16.96
C ASN A 100 -9.13 20.11 17.81
N SER A 101 -8.13 19.47 17.21
CA SER A 101 -6.86 19.14 17.89
C SER A 101 -5.86 18.57 16.88
N SER A 102 -4.71 19.24 16.74
CA SER A 102 -3.58 18.68 16.01
C SER A 102 -2.99 17.53 16.84
N ILE A 103 -3.15 16.30 16.37
CA ILE A 103 -2.48 15.16 16.96
C ILE A 103 -1.09 15.10 16.33
N THR A 104 -0.04 15.25 17.14
CA THR A 104 1.35 15.23 16.68
C THR A 104 2.06 13.99 17.20
N ILE A 105 2.65 13.24 16.28
CA ILE A 105 3.35 11.98 16.48
C ILE A 105 4.81 12.21 16.07
N GLY A 106 5.71 12.40 17.03
CA GLY A 106 7.08 12.84 16.71
C GLY A 106 7.05 14.15 15.90
N GLN A 107 7.57 14.13 14.67
CA GLN A 107 7.54 15.27 13.75
C GLN A 107 6.27 15.35 12.87
N TRP A 108 5.38 14.37 12.95
CA TRP A 108 4.25 14.18 12.03
C TRP A 108 2.97 14.72 12.64
N THR A 109 2.35 15.71 11.99
CA THR A 109 1.03 16.20 12.36
C THR A 109 -0.03 15.43 11.57
N VAL A 110 -0.89 14.72 12.31
CA VAL A 110 -1.98 13.92 11.75
C VAL A 110 -3.08 14.85 11.22
N SER A 111 -3.57 14.47 10.06
CA SER A 111 -4.55 15.23 9.29
C SER A 111 -5.97 14.83 9.63
N ALA A 112 -6.97 15.67 9.29
CA ALA A 112 -8.36 15.28 9.47
C ALA A 112 -8.70 14.07 8.58
N GLY A 113 -9.34 13.05 9.15
CA GLY A 113 -9.84 11.89 8.42
C GLY A 113 -8.99 10.61 8.56
N THR A 114 -9.67 9.47 8.46
CA THR A 114 -9.06 8.13 8.38
C THR A 114 -9.04 7.72 6.91
N VAL A 115 -7.88 7.36 6.37
CA VAL A 115 -7.76 6.87 4.99
C VAL A 115 -8.19 5.41 4.88
N GLY A 116 -7.97 4.63 5.94
CA GLY A 116 -8.42 3.24 6.01
C GLY A 116 -8.50 2.72 7.44
N LYS A 117 -9.51 1.89 7.70
CA LYS A 117 -9.62 1.11 8.93
C LYS A 117 -9.59 -0.37 8.55
N GLY A 118 -8.53 -1.07 8.95
CA GLY A 118 -8.33 -2.50 8.69
C GLY A 118 -8.28 -3.30 9.99
N ALA A 119 -8.17 -4.63 9.85
CA ALA A 119 -7.96 -5.53 10.99
C ALA A 119 -6.62 -5.27 11.73
N SER A 120 -5.63 -4.74 11.02
CA SER A 120 -4.28 -4.43 11.52
C SER A 120 -4.15 -3.02 12.12
N GLY A 121 -5.19 -2.17 12.05
CA GLY A 121 -5.19 -0.85 12.68
C GLY A 121 -5.88 0.24 11.86
N MET A 122 -5.65 1.49 12.30
CA MET A 122 -6.17 2.69 11.63
C MET A 122 -5.04 3.40 10.91
N VAL A 123 -5.25 3.75 9.63
CA VAL A 123 -4.29 4.49 8.81
C VAL A 123 -4.79 5.92 8.60
N SER A 124 -3.94 6.89 8.94
CA SER A 124 -4.20 8.32 8.73
C SER A 124 -3.09 8.93 7.86
N ILE A 125 -3.40 10.01 7.16
CA ILE A 125 -2.36 10.84 6.51
C ILE A 125 -1.76 11.77 7.57
N ALA A 126 -0.45 11.93 7.54
CA ALA A 126 0.24 12.93 8.33
C ALA A 126 1.26 13.70 7.48
N SER A 127 1.62 14.89 7.95
CA SER A 127 2.66 15.71 7.32
C SER A 127 3.55 16.38 8.35
N ASN A 128 4.80 16.64 8.01
CA ASN A 128 5.71 17.40 8.85
C ASN A 128 5.80 18.88 8.41
N VAL A 129 6.57 19.66 9.16
CA VAL A 129 6.76 21.10 8.92
C VAL A 129 7.44 21.44 7.58
N LEU A 130 8.07 20.45 6.93
CA LEU A 130 8.71 20.60 5.62
C LEU A 130 7.75 20.28 4.46
N GLY A 131 6.53 19.81 4.75
CA GLY A 131 5.56 19.38 3.74
C GLY A 131 5.72 17.93 3.28
N GLN A 132 6.60 17.15 3.93
CA GLN A 132 6.69 15.72 3.65
C GLN A 132 5.43 15.03 4.15
N ARG A 133 4.89 14.11 3.35
CA ARG A 133 3.66 13.37 3.63
C ARG A 133 3.97 11.91 3.93
N VAL A 134 3.22 11.32 4.84
CA VAL A 134 3.35 9.92 5.24
C VAL A 134 1.98 9.31 5.50
N ALA A 135 1.91 7.98 5.38
CA ALA A 135 0.82 7.18 5.93
C ALA A 135 1.23 6.75 7.35
N LEU A 136 0.35 6.98 8.32
CA LEU A 136 0.58 6.69 9.72
C LEU A 136 -0.38 5.60 10.17
N LYS A 137 0.14 4.38 10.35
CA LYS A 137 -0.64 3.22 10.80
C LYS A 137 -0.52 3.08 12.32
N ARG A 138 -1.63 3.26 13.03
CA ARG A 138 -1.73 3.07 14.47
C ARG A 138 -2.08 1.63 14.81
N VAL A 139 -1.18 0.98 15.54
CA VAL A 139 -1.34 -0.37 16.06
C VAL A 139 -1.47 -0.28 17.58
N GLN A 140 -2.60 -0.77 18.09
CA GLN A 140 -2.81 -0.92 19.52
C GLN A 140 -1.98 -2.11 20.00
N VAL A 141 -0.95 -1.84 20.79
CA VAL A 141 0.02 -2.86 21.23
C VAL A 141 -0.64 -3.92 22.11
N GLY A 142 -1.67 -3.54 22.88
CA GLY A 142 -2.49 -4.46 23.67
C GLY A 142 -1.67 -5.51 24.44
N ARG A 143 -2.03 -6.80 24.27
CA ARG A 143 -1.41 -7.94 24.98
C ARG A 143 -0.18 -8.54 24.29
N ASP A 144 0.22 -8.10 23.09
CA ASP A 144 1.28 -8.78 22.30
C ASP A 144 2.35 -7.81 21.74
N ARG A 145 3.12 -7.26 22.69
CA ARG A 145 4.29 -6.40 22.42
C ARG A 145 5.35 -7.10 21.59
N GLU A 146 5.56 -8.38 21.85
CA GLU A 146 6.59 -9.16 21.19
C GLU A 146 6.26 -9.31 19.72
N ARG A 147 5.00 -9.62 19.37
CA ARG A 147 4.54 -9.60 17.98
C ARG A 147 4.73 -8.25 17.33
N THR A 148 4.34 -7.16 17.99
CA THR A 148 4.47 -5.81 17.41
C THR A 148 5.93 -5.45 17.12
N ARG A 149 6.86 -5.77 18.03
CA ARG A 149 8.30 -5.57 17.81
C ARG A 149 8.85 -6.46 16.69
N LYS A 150 8.41 -7.72 16.63
CA LYS A 150 8.78 -8.63 15.54
C LYS A 150 8.30 -8.08 14.20
N VAL A 151 7.06 -7.58 14.13
CA VAL A 151 6.53 -6.91 12.93
C VAL A 151 7.39 -5.71 12.55
N GLN A 152 7.68 -4.80 13.50
CA GLN A 152 8.53 -3.65 13.24
C GLN A 152 9.91 -4.05 12.68
N ALA A 153 10.61 -4.97 13.35
CA ALA A 153 11.94 -5.42 12.92
C ALA A 153 11.94 -6.06 11.52
N LYS A 154 10.88 -6.82 11.18
CA LYS A 154 10.69 -7.36 9.83
C LYS A 154 10.51 -6.25 8.79
N LEU A 155 9.67 -5.27 9.09
CA LEU A 155 9.41 -4.13 8.21
C LEU A 155 10.66 -3.27 8.00
N GLU A 156 11.46 -3.04 9.05
CA GLU A 156 12.75 -2.34 8.95
C GLU A 156 13.75 -3.09 8.06
N LYS A 157 13.85 -4.42 8.22
CA LYS A 157 14.71 -5.28 7.39
C LYS A 157 14.28 -5.26 5.92
N LEU A 158 12.98 -5.32 5.65
CA LEU A 158 12.44 -5.22 4.30
C LEU A 158 12.68 -3.83 3.70
N ALA A 159 12.48 -2.75 4.46
CA ALA A 159 12.74 -1.38 3.99
C ALA A 159 14.22 -1.18 3.60
N ALA A 160 15.15 -1.65 4.44
CA ALA A 160 16.58 -1.60 4.16
C ALA A 160 16.96 -2.42 2.91
N LEU A 161 16.38 -3.62 2.74
CA LEU A 161 16.57 -4.44 1.56
C LEU A 161 16.07 -3.76 0.28
N CYS A 162 14.87 -3.17 0.33
CA CYS A 162 14.29 -2.44 -0.80
C CYS A 162 15.18 -1.26 -1.21
N GLN A 163 15.68 -0.50 -0.23
CA GLN A 163 16.58 0.62 -0.48
C GLN A 163 17.90 0.15 -1.11
N MET A 164 18.52 -0.90 -0.55
CA MET A 164 19.78 -1.45 -1.05
C MET A 164 19.67 -1.95 -2.50
N LYS A 165 18.54 -2.59 -2.84
CA LYS A 165 18.33 -3.20 -4.16
C LYS A 165 17.59 -2.29 -5.15
N ASN A 166 17.30 -1.04 -4.75
CA ASN A 166 16.49 -0.09 -5.51
C ASN A 166 15.12 -0.66 -5.96
N GLU A 167 14.51 -1.49 -5.11
CA GLU A 167 13.15 -1.98 -5.31
C GLU A 167 12.17 -0.96 -4.74
N ASN A 168 11.20 -0.57 -5.55
CA ASN A 168 10.21 0.42 -5.16
C ASN A 168 8.80 -0.15 -5.10
N ARG A 169 8.53 -1.38 -5.55
CA ARG A 169 7.18 -1.99 -5.59
C ARG A 169 6.73 -2.60 -4.26
N LEU A 170 7.40 -2.29 -3.16
CA LEU A 170 7.02 -2.70 -1.81
C LEU A 170 6.80 -1.45 -0.93
N LEU A 171 5.76 -1.47 -0.09
CA LEU A 171 5.52 -0.42 0.90
C LEU A 171 6.68 -0.36 1.90
N ARG A 172 7.33 0.80 2.02
CA ARG A 172 8.45 0.97 2.93
C ARG A 172 8.02 1.62 4.25
N LEU A 173 8.51 1.05 5.34
CA LEU A 173 8.54 1.69 6.63
C LEU A 173 9.64 2.76 6.63
N ILE A 174 9.30 3.96 7.09
CA ILE A 174 10.23 5.06 7.32
C ILE A 174 10.76 4.97 8.76
N GLU A 175 9.86 4.88 9.73
CA GLU A 175 10.20 4.77 11.16
C GLU A 175 9.05 4.15 11.96
N GLY A 176 9.39 3.52 13.10
CA GLY A 176 8.42 3.13 14.13
C GLY A 176 8.51 4.07 15.33
N ILE A 177 7.39 4.66 15.72
CA ILE A 177 7.30 5.59 16.85
C ILE A 177 6.45 4.96 17.96
N THR A 178 6.92 5.07 19.21
CA THR A 178 6.15 4.69 20.39
C THR A 178 6.43 5.65 21.53
N ASP A 179 5.41 5.94 22.34
CA ASP A 179 5.52 6.74 23.57
C ASP A 179 6.17 5.96 24.73
N ASP A 180 6.40 4.64 24.55
CA ASP A 180 6.97 3.77 25.58
C ASP A 180 8.39 3.26 25.26
N VAL A 181 9.33 4.20 25.16
CA VAL A 181 10.75 3.92 24.91
C VAL A 181 11.35 2.92 25.92
N ARG A 182 10.85 2.91 27.16
CA ARG A 182 11.33 2.03 28.25
C ARG A 182 10.54 0.74 28.40
N SER A 183 9.54 0.48 27.56
CA SER A 183 8.66 -0.69 27.68
C SER A 183 7.90 -0.78 29.02
N ALA A 184 7.65 0.34 29.70
CA ALA A 184 6.94 0.40 30.97
C ALA A 184 5.41 0.55 30.81
N ASN A 185 4.93 1.27 29.80
CA ASN A 185 3.51 1.55 29.56
C ASN A 185 2.83 0.48 28.67
N ARG A 186 2.18 -0.51 29.30
CA ARG A 186 1.52 -1.64 28.61
C ARG A 186 0.36 -1.28 27.68
N LEU A 187 -0.07 -0.01 27.66
CA LEU A 187 -1.14 0.48 26.80
C LEU A 187 -0.64 1.43 25.69
N ALA A 188 0.66 1.68 25.62
CA ALA A 188 1.28 2.52 24.60
C ALA A 188 0.98 2.03 23.20
N ASP A 189 0.68 2.94 22.29
CA ASP A 189 0.50 2.62 20.88
C ASP A 189 1.86 2.54 20.18
N VAL A 190 1.90 1.80 19.07
CA VAL A 190 2.99 1.87 18.10
C VAL A 190 2.43 2.47 16.83
N TRP A 191 3.16 3.43 16.28
CA TRP A 191 2.86 4.11 15.05
C TRP A 191 3.90 3.74 14.01
N PHE A 192 3.48 3.06 12.96
CA PHE A 192 4.32 2.81 11.79
C PHE A 192 4.15 3.96 10.82
N VAL A 193 5.23 4.72 10.62
CA VAL A 193 5.32 5.79 9.64
C VAL A 193 5.78 5.18 8.33
N GLN A 194 4.97 5.29 7.30
CA GLN A 194 5.17 4.64 6.02
C GLN A 194 5.13 5.65 4.87
N GLU A 195 5.81 5.33 3.78
CA GLU A 195 5.77 6.17 2.58
C GLU A 195 4.35 6.22 1.98
N PRO A 196 3.92 7.36 1.41
CA PRO A 196 2.74 7.40 0.56
C PRO A 196 2.99 6.49 -0.64
N ALA A 197 2.28 5.36 -0.69
CA ALA A 197 2.64 4.30 -1.61
C ALA A 197 1.68 4.13 -2.79
N ALA A 198 0.41 4.51 -2.64
CA ALA A 198 -0.62 4.27 -3.64
C ALA A 198 -1.72 5.34 -3.57
N GLN A 199 -2.37 5.57 -4.70
CA GLN A 199 -3.51 6.46 -4.81
C GLN A 199 -4.82 5.76 -4.44
N GLU A 200 -4.95 4.50 -4.86
CA GLU A 200 -6.05 3.61 -4.49
C GLU A 200 -5.54 2.17 -4.35
N VAL A 201 -6.42 1.26 -3.92
CA VAL A 201 -6.15 -0.17 -3.86
C VAL A 201 -6.96 -0.90 -4.94
N LEU A 202 -6.44 -2.03 -5.42
CA LEU A 202 -7.03 -2.80 -6.51
C LEU A 202 -8.47 -3.25 -6.22
N SER A 203 -8.83 -3.49 -4.95
CA SER A 203 -10.22 -3.80 -4.55
C SER A 203 -11.21 -2.67 -4.87
N THR A 204 -10.79 -1.41 -4.73
CA THR A 204 -11.61 -0.24 -5.09
C THR A 204 -11.79 -0.16 -6.59
N THR A 205 -10.72 -0.38 -7.37
CA THR A 205 -10.74 -0.41 -8.83
C THR A 205 -11.68 -1.49 -9.37
N LEU A 206 -11.64 -2.69 -8.77
CA LEU A 206 -12.57 -3.79 -9.04
C LEU A 206 -14.03 -3.39 -8.83
N THR A 207 -14.34 -2.80 -7.67
CA THR A 207 -15.70 -2.41 -7.28
C THR A 207 -16.27 -1.33 -8.22
N ARG A 208 -15.42 -0.44 -8.74
CA ARG A 208 -15.81 0.62 -9.68
C ARG A 208 -16.05 0.13 -11.11
N GLY A 209 -15.77 -1.15 -11.40
CA GLY A 209 -15.99 -1.72 -12.74
C GLY A 209 -15.07 -1.13 -13.81
N LEU A 210 -13.89 -0.62 -13.43
CA LEU A 210 -12.93 -0.01 -14.37
C LEU A 210 -12.31 -1.02 -15.35
N PHE A 211 -12.41 -2.32 -15.05
CA PHE A 211 -12.10 -3.38 -15.99
C PHE A 211 -13.22 -3.48 -17.04
N LYS A 212 -13.07 -2.71 -18.13
CA LYS A 212 -13.88 -2.83 -19.35
C LYS A 212 -14.04 -4.31 -19.76
N GLN A 213 -15.11 -4.68 -20.44
CA GLN A 213 -15.33 -6.06 -20.89
C GLN A 213 -14.44 -6.39 -22.10
N GLY A 214 -14.20 -7.69 -22.34
CA GLY A 214 -13.49 -8.16 -23.55
C GLY A 214 -11.96 -8.03 -23.48
N GLN A 215 -11.31 -7.82 -24.63
CA GLN A 215 -9.85 -7.87 -24.77
C GLN A 215 -9.12 -6.82 -23.91
N ASP A 216 -9.74 -5.65 -23.70
CA ASP A 216 -9.21 -4.61 -22.81
C ASP A 216 -9.03 -5.14 -21.38
N ARG A 217 -9.95 -5.98 -20.88
CA ARG A 217 -9.82 -6.61 -19.56
C ARG A 217 -8.55 -7.44 -19.47
N ILE A 218 -8.37 -8.31 -20.45
CA ILE A 218 -7.28 -9.31 -20.47
C ILE A 218 -5.92 -8.62 -20.52
N SER A 219 -5.78 -7.57 -21.34
CA SER A 219 -4.56 -6.78 -21.40
C SER A 219 -4.25 -6.08 -20.06
N ILE A 220 -5.26 -5.50 -19.42
CA ILE A 220 -5.10 -4.83 -18.11
C ILE A 220 -4.73 -5.84 -17.04
N VAL A 221 -5.45 -6.98 -16.95
CA VAL A 221 -5.16 -8.07 -16.02
C VAL A 221 -3.72 -8.53 -16.16
N THR A 222 -3.29 -8.80 -17.39
CA THR A 222 -1.92 -9.24 -17.68
C THR A 222 -0.89 -8.23 -17.20
N THR A 223 -1.11 -6.94 -17.47
CA THR A 223 -0.19 -5.86 -17.04
C THR A 223 -0.11 -5.75 -15.52
N VAL A 224 -1.25 -5.81 -14.82
CA VAL A 224 -1.32 -5.81 -13.35
C VAL A 224 -0.58 -7.03 -12.79
N LEU A 225 -0.83 -8.22 -13.33
CA LEU A 225 -0.20 -9.45 -12.87
C LEU A 225 1.31 -9.43 -13.07
N VAL A 226 1.81 -8.92 -14.20
CA VAL A 226 3.24 -8.77 -14.44
C VAL A 226 3.90 -7.93 -13.34
N ASP A 227 3.29 -6.82 -12.94
CA ASP A 227 3.90 -5.94 -11.93
C ASP A 227 3.81 -6.53 -10.51
N ILE A 228 2.68 -7.17 -10.16
CA ILE A 228 2.53 -7.92 -8.91
C ILE A 228 3.56 -9.05 -8.83
N LEU A 229 3.65 -9.89 -9.87
CA LEU A 229 4.59 -11.00 -9.94
C LEU A 229 6.04 -10.52 -9.91
N GLY A 230 6.34 -9.35 -10.50
CA GLY A 230 7.66 -8.71 -10.40
C GLY A 230 8.05 -8.39 -8.96
N ALA A 231 7.15 -7.75 -8.20
CA ALA A 231 7.36 -7.44 -6.78
C ALA A 231 7.45 -8.71 -5.91
N THR A 232 6.59 -9.70 -6.18
CA THR A 232 6.59 -10.98 -5.47
C THR A 232 7.84 -11.80 -5.79
N ASN A 233 8.30 -11.83 -7.04
CA ASN A 233 9.55 -12.47 -7.43
C ASN A 233 10.75 -11.84 -6.70
N PHE A 234 10.77 -10.50 -6.53
CA PHE A 234 11.77 -9.84 -5.71
C PHE A 234 11.76 -10.33 -4.26
N LEU A 235 10.58 -10.42 -3.61
CA LEU A 235 10.47 -10.97 -2.26
C LEU A 235 10.99 -12.41 -2.20
N HIS A 236 10.53 -13.27 -3.12
CA HIS A 236 10.86 -14.69 -3.14
C HIS A 236 12.37 -14.94 -3.35
N GLN A 237 13.00 -14.20 -4.27
CA GLN A 237 14.45 -14.27 -4.49
C GLN A 237 15.27 -13.84 -3.27
N ASN A 238 14.71 -12.95 -2.43
CA ASN A 238 15.33 -12.51 -1.18
C ASN A 238 14.79 -13.28 0.05
N ARG A 239 14.13 -14.43 -0.17
CA ARG A 239 13.60 -15.33 0.86
C ARG A 239 12.57 -14.68 1.77
N TRP A 240 11.63 -13.93 1.20
CA TRP A 240 10.46 -13.42 1.89
C TRP A 240 9.19 -13.97 1.27
N ILE A 241 8.23 -14.30 2.13
CA ILE A 241 6.85 -14.58 1.80
C ILE A 241 6.04 -13.35 2.22
N HIS A 242 5.12 -12.88 1.39
CA HIS A 242 4.23 -11.79 1.74
C HIS A 242 3.15 -12.24 2.74
N GLY A 243 2.52 -13.39 2.50
CA GLY A 243 1.64 -14.08 3.46
C GLY A 243 0.17 -13.64 3.47
N ASP A 244 -0.15 -12.44 2.99
CA ASP A 244 -1.54 -11.94 2.84
C ASP A 244 -1.78 -11.17 1.53
N LEU A 245 -1.42 -11.75 0.37
CA LEU A 245 -1.73 -11.13 -0.92
C LEU A 245 -3.22 -11.24 -1.25
N LYS A 246 -3.83 -10.10 -1.56
CA LYS A 246 -5.26 -9.93 -1.91
C LYS A 246 -5.48 -8.55 -2.53
N PRO A 247 -6.59 -8.29 -3.24
CA PRO A 247 -6.82 -7.00 -3.91
C PRO A 247 -6.66 -5.75 -3.02
N VAL A 248 -7.04 -5.80 -1.74
CA VAL A 248 -6.89 -4.63 -0.84
C VAL A 248 -5.44 -4.35 -0.44
N ASN A 249 -4.55 -5.33 -0.59
CA ASN A 249 -3.11 -5.20 -0.31
C ASN A 249 -2.29 -4.91 -1.59
N ILE A 250 -2.95 -4.66 -2.73
CA ILE A 250 -2.30 -4.18 -3.95
C ILE A 250 -2.65 -2.71 -4.14
N GLY A 251 -1.67 -1.85 -3.91
CA GLY A 251 -1.80 -0.41 -4.16
C GLY A 251 -1.52 -0.07 -5.61
N ILE A 252 -2.35 0.80 -6.19
CA ILE A 252 -2.16 1.35 -7.54
C ILE A 252 -1.49 2.71 -7.43
N ARG A 253 -0.28 2.84 -7.99
CA ARG A 253 0.47 4.11 -8.05
C ARG A 253 0.09 4.93 -9.25
N THR A 254 0.07 4.27 -10.40
CA THR A 254 -0.22 4.87 -11.70
C THR A 254 -1.14 3.92 -12.44
N TRP A 255 -2.23 4.46 -12.97
CA TRP A 255 -3.15 3.75 -13.84
C TRP A 255 -3.36 4.58 -15.10
N THR A 256 -2.60 4.27 -16.15
CA THR A 256 -2.70 4.94 -17.45
C THR A 256 -2.85 3.88 -18.54
N SER A 257 -3.27 4.30 -19.73
CA SER A 257 -3.33 3.42 -20.92
C SER A 257 -1.97 2.84 -21.29
N GLU A 258 -0.87 3.44 -20.85
CA GLU A 258 0.50 3.12 -21.25
C GLU A 258 1.28 2.41 -20.14
N CYS A 259 0.90 2.61 -18.88
CA CYS A 259 1.61 2.10 -17.71
C CYS A 259 0.66 1.86 -16.54
N ILE A 260 0.77 0.65 -15.98
CA ILE A 260 0.24 0.32 -14.66
C ILE A 260 1.44 0.08 -13.76
N SER A 261 1.48 0.78 -12.63
CA SER A 261 2.47 0.54 -11.58
C SER A 261 1.74 0.24 -10.29
N VAL A 262 2.11 -0.87 -9.67
CA VAL A 262 1.58 -1.37 -8.41
C VAL A 262 2.62 -1.32 -7.31
N VAL A 263 2.14 -1.42 -6.08
CA VAL A 263 2.95 -1.60 -4.89
C VAL A 263 2.28 -2.62 -3.99
N LEU A 264 3.04 -3.57 -3.45
CA LEU A 264 2.53 -4.47 -2.42
C LEU A 264 2.46 -3.72 -1.10
N LEU A 265 1.28 -3.71 -0.50
CA LEU A 265 0.95 -3.08 0.77
C LEU A 265 0.81 -4.14 1.87
N ASP A 266 0.78 -3.71 3.12
CA ASP A 266 0.53 -4.54 4.31
C ASP A 266 1.45 -5.77 4.44
N LEU A 267 2.73 -5.51 4.71
CA LEU A 267 3.77 -6.52 4.94
C LEU A 267 3.80 -7.03 6.40
N ASP A 268 2.75 -6.83 7.18
CA ASP A 268 2.69 -7.22 8.60
C ASP A 268 2.82 -8.75 8.78
N ASP A 269 2.18 -9.50 7.90
CA ASP A 269 2.19 -10.97 7.86
C ASP A 269 3.40 -11.55 7.11
N ALA A 270 4.28 -10.69 6.57
CA ALA A 270 5.46 -11.15 5.85
C ALA A 270 6.38 -11.96 6.76
N GLU A 271 7.00 -13.01 6.24
CA GLU A 271 7.91 -13.89 6.98
C GLU A 271 9.03 -14.41 6.08
N GLU A 272 10.15 -14.83 6.68
CA GLU A 272 11.25 -15.42 5.92
C GLU A 272 10.81 -16.77 5.34
N SER A 273 11.06 -16.98 4.05
CA SER A 273 10.76 -18.26 3.40
C SER A 273 11.67 -19.37 3.96
N PRO A 274 11.16 -20.61 4.11
CA PRO A 274 12.04 -21.74 4.41
C PRO A 274 13.13 -21.90 3.35
N PHE A 275 14.21 -22.60 3.70
CA PHE A 275 15.23 -22.97 2.72
C PHE A 275 14.62 -23.83 1.60
N ALA A 276 15.22 -23.80 0.41
CA ALA A 276 14.77 -24.56 -0.74
C ALA A 276 14.49 -26.04 -0.39
N GLY A 277 13.33 -26.53 -0.83
CA GLY A 277 12.86 -27.89 -0.54
C GLY A 277 12.31 -28.11 0.88
N ARG A 278 12.17 -27.04 1.68
CA ARG A 278 11.53 -27.09 3.00
C ARG A 278 10.23 -26.28 3.02
N HIS A 279 9.40 -26.57 4.01
CA HIS A 279 8.13 -25.90 4.24
C HIS A 279 8.06 -25.41 5.69
N HIS A 280 7.41 -24.26 5.90
CA HIS A 280 6.88 -23.90 7.21
C HIS A 280 5.77 -24.87 7.60
N PRO A 281 5.56 -25.14 8.91
CA PRO A 281 4.41 -25.92 9.36
C PRO A 281 3.11 -25.22 8.98
N ALA A 282 2.06 -25.99 8.69
CA ALA A 282 0.72 -25.45 8.53
C ALA A 282 0.31 -24.66 9.78
N ARG A 283 -0.44 -23.57 9.60
CA ARG A 283 -0.92 -22.74 10.71
C ARG A 283 -2.43 -22.48 10.58
N PRO A 284 -3.26 -23.52 10.78
CA PRO A 284 -4.69 -23.44 10.50
C PRO A 284 -5.36 -22.33 11.31
N GLY A 285 -6.20 -21.54 10.66
CA GLY A 285 -6.91 -20.43 11.31
C GLY A 285 -6.06 -19.23 11.73
N THR A 286 -4.81 -19.13 11.27
CA THR A 286 -3.93 -18.00 11.62
C THR A 286 -3.34 -17.30 10.40
N GLY A 287 -3.40 -15.96 10.42
CA GLY A 287 -2.87 -15.10 9.38
C GLY A 287 -3.56 -15.25 8.02
N GLY A 288 -3.34 -14.27 7.14
CA GLY A 288 -3.93 -14.27 5.81
C GLY A 288 -5.46 -14.10 5.79
N THR A 289 -6.03 -14.17 4.59
CA THR A 289 -7.46 -13.90 4.35
C THR A 289 -8.14 -15.08 3.68
N ILE A 290 -9.28 -15.52 4.25
CA ILE A 290 -10.13 -16.58 3.68
C ILE A 290 -10.53 -16.21 2.25
N GLY A 291 -10.44 -17.17 1.33
CA GLY A 291 -10.70 -16.99 -0.11
C GLY A 291 -9.40 -16.95 -0.93
N TRP A 292 -8.37 -16.25 -0.43
CA TRP A 292 -7.06 -16.14 -1.09
C TRP A 292 -5.99 -17.04 -0.47
N LEU A 293 -6.25 -17.67 0.69
CA LEU A 293 -5.29 -18.52 1.36
C LEU A 293 -5.10 -19.87 0.62
N ALA A 294 -3.85 -20.26 0.42
CA ALA A 294 -3.51 -21.53 -0.23
C ALA A 294 -3.96 -22.75 0.61
N PRO A 295 -4.45 -23.84 -0.01
CA PRO A 295 -4.93 -25.01 0.72
C PRO A 295 -3.90 -25.58 1.72
N GLU A 296 -2.64 -25.65 1.31
CA GLU A 296 -1.57 -26.23 2.10
C GLU A 296 -1.21 -25.43 3.37
N ARG A 297 -1.56 -24.14 3.45
CA ARG A 297 -1.41 -23.30 4.67
C ARG A 297 -2.24 -23.83 5.85
N GLU A 298 -3.36 -24.48 5.58
CA GLU A 298 -4.28 -25.02 6.59
C GLU A 298 -4.10 -26.53 6.83
N MET A 299 -3.28 -27.22 6.02
CA MET A 299 -3.21 -28.68 6.04
C MET A 299 -1.81 -29.25 6.26
N THR A 300 -0.87 -29.00 5.34
CA THR A 300 0.41 -29.76 5.27
C THR A 300 1.64 -28.92 5.54
N GLY A 301 1.61 -27.63 5.22
CA GLY A 301 2.75 -26.74 5.29
C GLY A 301 2.92 -25.95 4.00
N TYR A 302 3.67 -24.86 4.05
CA TYR A 302 3.74 -23.91 2.95
C TYR A 302 5.13 -23.30 2.82
N ASN A 303 5.38 -22.74 1.65
CA ASN A 303 6.55 -21.94 1.31
C ASN A 303 6.08 -20.69 0.54
N GLU A 304 6.99 -20.03 -0.17
CA GLU A 304 6.68 -18.85 -0.97
C GLU A 304 5.62 -19.07 -2.06
N LEU A 305 5.39 -20.33 -2.50
CA LEU A 305 4.37 -20.64 -3.50
C LEU A 305 2.94 -20.39 -2.98
N ALA A 306 2.74 -20.23 -1.67
CA ALA A 306 1.45 -19.80 -1.12
C ALA A 306 1.05 -18.40 -1.61
N ASP A 307 2.02 -17.49 -1.81
CA ASP A 307 1.75 -16.17 -2.39
C ASP A 307 1.27 -16.30 -3.84
N ILE A 308 1.84 -17.25 -4.59
CA ILE A 308 1.49 -17.47 -6.00
C ILE A 308 0.05 -17.96 -6.14
N TRP A 309 -0.40 -18.82 -5.22
CA TRP A 309 -1.81 -19.21 -5.15
C TRP A 309 -2.71 -17.98 -4.97
N SER A 310 -2.39 -17.12 -4.00
CA SER A 310 -3.17 -15.91 -3.73
C SER A 310 -3.24 -14.97 -4.95
N ILE A 311 -2.14 -14.84 -5.69
CA ILE A 311 -2.10 -14.09 -6.96
C ILE A 311 -2.95 -14.78 -8.03
N GLY A 312 -2.94 -16.11 -8.11
CA GLY A 312 -3.80 -16.88 -9.01
C GLY A 312 -5.29 -16.67 -8.74
N VAL A 313 -5.70 -16.73 -7.47
CA VAL A 313 -7.09 -16.41 -7.07
C VAL A 313 -7.45 -14.99 -7.49
N MET A 314 -6.55 -14.04 -7.25
CA MET A 314 -6.73 -12.63 -7.63
C MET A 314 -6.86 -12.48 -9.15
N ALA A 315 -6.04 -13.18 -9.95
CA ALA A 315 -6.14 -13.17 -11.40
C ALA A 315 -7.52 -13.61 -11.89
N ILE A 316 -8.04 -14.71 -11.34
CA ILE A 316 -9.39 -15.20 -11.69
C ILE A 316 -10.45 -14.16 -11.30
N GLU A 317 -10.32 -13.57 -10.11
CA GLU A 317 -11.22 -12.50 -9.65
C GLU A 317 -11.23 -11.30 -10.59
N LEU A 318 -10.06 -10.88 -11.11
CA LEU A 318 -9.96 -9.78 -12.07
C LEU A 318 -10.54 -10.15 -13.44
N ILE A 319 -10.34 -11.39 -13.92
CA ILE A 319 -10.88 -11.85 -15.22
C ILE A 319 -12.41 -11.90 -15.16
N TRP A 320 -12.97 -12.44 -14.08
CA TRP A 320 -14.43 -12.61 -13.94
C TRP A 320 -15.14 -11.39 -13.39
N GLY A 321 -14.44 -10.51 -12.68
CA GLY A 321 -15.03 -9.40 -11.94
C GLY A 321 -15.71 -9.83 -10.63
N ARG A 322 -15.49 -11.06 -10.17
CA ARG A 322 -15.99 -11.59 -8.89
C ARG A 322 -15.05 -12.67 -8.34
N HIS A 323 -14.97 -12.78 -7.01
CA HIS A 323 -14.18 -13.82 -6.36
C HIS A 323 -14.64 -15.23 -6.77
N PRO A 324 -13.73 -16.17 -7.08
CA PRO A 324 -14.11 -17.44 -7.71
C PRO A 324 -14.77 -18.46 -6.77
N TRP A 325 -14.42 -18.47 -5.48
CA TRP A 325 -14.99 -19.42 -4.49
C TRP A 325 -15.19 -18.75 -3.12
N ARG A 326 -16.09 -17.77 -3.05
CA ARG A 326 -16.29 -17.00 -1.81
C ARG A 326 -17.00 -17.86 -0.75
N GLN A 327 -16.25 -18.32 0.24
CA GLN A 327 -16.79 -19.08 1.38
C GLN A 327 -16.61 -18.31 2.69
N VAL A 328 -17.54 -18.52 3.64
CA VAL A 328 -17.51 -17.88 4.97
C VAL A 328 -16.42 -18.51 5.85
N LYS A 329 -16.19 -19.81 5.71
CA LYS A 329 -15.14 -20.58 6.39
C LYS A 329 -14.13 -21.08 5.37
N ASN A 330 -12.90 -21.29 5.80
CA ASN A 330 -11.88 -21.88 4.94
C ASN A 330 -12.16 -23.39 4.77
N PRO A 331 -12.38 -23.90 3.54
CA PRO A 331 -12.68 -25.31 3.30
C PRO A 331 -11.54 -26.25 3.69
N TRP A 332 -10.31 -25.75 3.72
CA TRP A 332 -9.12 -26.53 4.06
C TRP A 332 -8.83 -26.55 5.55
N ARG A 333 -9.59 -25.81 6.36
CA ARG A 333 -9.46 -25.82 7.82
C ARG A 333 -9.97 -27.16 8.38
N PRO A 334 -9.17 -27.88 9.16
CA PRO A 334 -9.63 -29.10 9.83
C PRO A 334 -10.84 -28.82 10.72
N GLY A 335 -11.87 -29.65 10.60
CA GLY A 335 -13.11 -29.52 11.37
C GLY A 335 -14.22 -30.43 10.85
N SER A 336 -15.33 -30.51 11.58
CA SER A 336 -16.48 -31.37 11.24
C SER A 336 -17.15 -31.03 9.90
N GLU A 337 -17.05 -29.77 9.47
CA GLU A 337 -17.64 -29.27 8.21
C GLU A 337 -16.68 -29.35 7.02
N ALA A 338 -15.42 -29.77 7.22
CA ALA A 338 -14.38 -29.67 6.20
C ALA A 338 -14.72 -30.44 4.91
N SER A 339 -15.26 -31.66 5.03
CA SER A 339 -15.62 -32.48 3.86
C SER A 339 -16.69 -31.84 2.99
N VAL A 340 -17.69 -31.19 3.59
CA VAL A 340 -18.77 -30.49 2.88
C VAL A 340 -18.20 -29.27 2.16
N LEU A 341 -17.43 -28.45 2.88
CA LEU A 341 -16.85 -27.22 2.32
C LEU A 341 -15.82 -27.52 1.21
N GLN A 342 -15.06 -28.61 1.32
CA GLN A 342 -14.13 -29.07 0.28
C GLN A 342 -14.85 -29.52 -0.98
N LYS A 343 -15.97 -30.23 -0.85
CA LYS A 343 -16.79 -30.61 -2.00
C LYS A 343 -17.33 -29.39 -2.73
N GLU A 344 -17.92 -28.43 -2.00
CA GLU A 344 -18.39 -27.17 -2.59
C GLU A 344 -17.25 -26.38 -3.25
N PHE A 345 -16.07 -26.37 -2.62
CA PHE A 345 -14.88 -25.74 -3.20
C PHE A 345 -14.49 -26.40 -4.53
N HIS A 346 -14.47 -27.73 -4.61
CA HIS A 346 -14.10 -28.44 -5.83
C HIS A 346 -15.08 -28.21 -6.98
N GLU A 347 -16.38 -28.09 -6.70
CA GLU A 347 -17.39 -27.71 -7.69
C GLU A 347 -17.06 -26.32 -8.28
N MET A 348 -16.85 -25.31 -7.43
CA MET A 348 -16.49 -23.94 -7.87
C MET A 348 -15.11 -23.87 -8.54
N TYR A 349 -14.14 -24.65 -8.07
CA TYR A 349 -12.80 -24.73 -8.65
C TYR A 349 -12.84 -25.36 -10.05
N GLY A 350 -13.65 -26.41 -10.25
CA GLY A 350 -13.87 -27.03 -11.56
C GLY A 350 -14.48 -26.06 -12.57
N GLU A 351 -15.53 -25.33 -12.17
CA GLU A 351 -16.09 -24.23 -12.98
C GLU A 351 -15.01 -23.20 -13.34
N ALA A 352 -14.09 -22.93 -12.41
CA ALA A 352 -13.02 -21.98 -12.64
C ALA A 352 -12.03 -22.40 -13.69
N VAL A 353 -11.56 -23.64 -13.56
CA VAL A 353 -10.64 -24.25 -14.52
C VAL A 353 -11.30 -24.34 -15.90
N ASP A 354 -12.56 -24.73 -16.00
CA ASP A 354 -13.30 -24.82 -17.26
C ASP A 354 -13.48 -23.46 -17.94
N ALA A 355 -13.74 -22.41 -17.17
CA ALA A 355 -13.84 -21.05 -17.70
C ALA A 355 -12.47 -20.53 -18.17
N LEU A 356 -11.39 -20.79 -17.41
CA LEU A 356 -10.03 -20.44 -17.81
C LEU A 356 -9.60 -21.17 -19.09
N ASN A 357 -9.97 -22.45 -19.24
CA ASN A 357 -9.69 -23.23 -20.45
C ASN A 357 -10.32 -22.64 -21.72
N LYS A 358 -11.38 -21.83 -21.58
CA LYS A 358 -12.04 -21.12 -22.69
C LYS A 358 -11.42 -19.76 -22.98
N LEU A 359 -10.44 -19.31 -22.18
CA LEU A 359 -9.76 -18.03 -22.39
C LEU A 359 -8.89 -18.10 -23.66
N HIS A 360 -9.07 -17.16 -24.58
CA HIS A 360 -8.34 -17.11 -25.85
C HIS A 360 -6.85 -16.79 -25.68
N ASP A 361 -6.50 -15.97 -24.68
CA ASP A 361 -5.11 -15.63 -24.38
C ASP A 361 -4.42 -16.81 -23.70
N GLU A 362 -3.62 -17.55 -24.48
CA GLU A 362 -2.91 -18.75 -24.02
C GLU A 362 -1.89 -18.45 -22.93
N ALA A 363 -1.11 -17.36 -23.08
CA ALA A 363 -0.11 -16.98 -22.09
C ALA A 363 -0.75 -16.70 -20.73
N LEU A 364 -1.82 -15.90 -20.70
CA LEU A 364 -2.55 -15.63 -19.47
C LEU A 364 -3.22 -16.90 -18.92
N ARG A 365 -3.84 -17.71 -19.78
CA ARG A 365 -4.49 -18.96 -19.39
C ARG A 365 -3.53 -19.91 -18.68
N GLU A 366 -2.42 -20.26 -19.32
CA GLU A 366 -1.45 -21.21 -18.76
C GLU A 366 -0.81 -20.67 -17.48
N THR A 367 -0.55 -19.36 -17.43
CA THR A 367 -0.04 -18.70 -16.23
C THR A 367 -1.03 -18.83 -15.07
N VAL A 368 -2.30 -18.45 -15.26
CA VAL A 368 -3.30 -18.48 -14.19
C VAL A 368 -3.60 -19.90 -13.73
N LEU A 369 -3.76 -20.85 -14.66
CA LEU A 369 -3.93 -22.27 -14.34
C LEU A 369 -2.74 -22.78 -13.52
N GLY A 370 -1.51 -22.47 -13.93
CA GLY A 370 -0.30 -22.88 -13.22
C GLY A 370 -0.16 -22.27 -11.81
N MET A 371 -0.71 -21.07 -11.58
CA MET A 371 -0.71 -20.42 -10.26
C MET A 371 -1.74 -21.03 -9.30
N VAL A 372 -2.85 -21.57 -9.79
CA VAL A 372 -3.92 -22.16 -8.95
C VAL A 372 -3.86 -23.69 -8.85
N ARG A 373 -2.72 -24.30 -9.15
CA ARG A 373 -2.48 -25.73 -8.87
C ARG A 373 -2.38 -25.96 -7.36
N HIS A 374 -2.87 -27.10 -6.89
CA HIS A 374 -2.77 -27.49 -5.48
C HIS A 374 -2.78 -29.01 -5.28
N PRO A 375 -2.16 -29.53 -4.20
CA PRO A 375 -1.97 -30.98 -4.01
C PRO A 375 -3.27 -31.77 -3.81
N TYR A 376 -4.38 -31.08 -3.51
CA TYR A 376 -5.68 -31.68 -3.25
C TYR A 376 -6.63 -31.62 -4.46
N ALA A 377 -6.17 -31.14 -5.62
CA ALA A 377 -7.03 -31.04 -6.80
C ALA A 377 -7.46 -32.43 -7.30
N GLU A 378 -8.66 -32.52 -7.89
CA GLU A 378 -9.20 -33.79 -8.38
C GLU A 378 -8.42 -34.33 -9.58
N THR A 379 -8.07 -33.44 -10.52
CA THR A 379 -7.37 -33.81 -11.76
C THR A 379 -5.85 -33.88 -11.57
N THR A 380 -5.19 -34.74 -12.35
CA THR A 380 -3.73 -34.89 -12.30
C THR A 380 -3.00 -33.61 -12.73
N ALA A 381 -3.49 -32.93 -13.77
CA ALA A 381 -2.89 -31.69 -14.27
C ALA A 381 -2.91 -30.57 -13.21
N GLN A 382 -3.97 -30.49 -12.40
CA GLN A 382 -4.07 -29.48 -11.33
C GLN A 382 -3.34 -29.85 -10.04
N ARG A 383 -2.87 -31.10 -9.93
CA ARG A 383 -1.98 -31.58 -8.85
C ARG A 383 -0.50 -31.41 -9.14
N GLU A 384 -0.13 -31.00 -10.35
CA GLU A 384 1.25 -30.66 -10.68
C GLU A 384 1.79 -29.54 -9.76
N SER A 385 3.11 -29.39 -9.72
CA SER A 385 3.75 -28.31 -8.99
C SER A 385 3.25 -26.94 -9.47
N ARG A 386 2.97 -26.06 -8.51
CA ARG A 386 2.60 -24.67 -8.76
C ARG A 386 3.78 -23.90 -9.33
N LEU A 387 3.49 -22.99 -10.25
CA LEU A 387 4.50 -22.09 -10.81
C LEU A 387 5.15 -21.22 -9.73
N THR A 388 6.42 -20.90 -9.93
CA THR A 388 7.09 -19.79 -9.23
C THR A 388 6.71 -18.44 -9.86
N ALA A 389 6.93 -17.33 -9.14
CA ALA A 389 6.75 -16.00 -9.71
C ALA A 389 7.59 -15.78 -10.98
N LYS A 390 8.82 -16.31 -11.00
CA LYS A 390 9.72 -16.24 -12.16
C LYS A 390 9.17 -16.97 -13.37
N GLU A 391 8.64 -18.18 -13.20
CA GLU A 391 8.04 -18.96 -14.29
C GLU A 391 6.77 -18.30 -14.83
N ALA A 392 5.91 -17.78 -13.94
CA ALA A 392 4.73 -17.02 -14.34
C ALA A 392 5.10 -15.78 -15.18
N LEU A 393 6.13 -15.02 -14.78
CA LEU A 393 6.65 -13.90 -15.59
C LEU A 393 7.19 -14.34 -16.95
N ARG A 394 7.81 -15.54 -17.04
CA ARG A 394 8.28 -16.08 -18.32
C ARG A 394 7.12 -16.36 -19.27
N LEU A 395 6.06 -16.99 -18.77
CA LEU A 395 4.88 -17.32 -19.58
C LEU A 395 4.16 -16.06 -20.09
N LEU A 396 4.10 -14.99 -19.28
CA LEU A 396 3.53 -13.70 -19.70
C LEU A 396 4.45 -12.89 -20.63
N GLY A 397 5.52 -13.49 -21.16
CA GLY A 397 6.41 -12.85 -22.15
C GLY A 397 7.32 -11.76 -21.59
N ARG A 398 7.63 -11.79 -20.28
CA ARG A 398 8.40 -10.75 -19.57
C ARG A 398 9.69 -11.28 -18.92
N ALA A 399 10.18 -12.44 -19.33
CA ALA A 399 11.47 -12.92 -18.85
C ALA A 399 12.63 -12.35 -19.65
N GLU A 400 13.47 -11.60 -18.91
CA GLU A 400 14.82 -11.08 -19.24
C GLU A 400 14.89 -9.64 -19.75
N ASP A 401 15.10 -8.72 -18.80
CA ASP A 401 16.05 -7.59 -18.94
C ASP A 401 16.47 -6.99 -17.57
N ASP A 402 16.55 -7.81 -16.51
CA ASP A 402 16.98 -7.34 -15.16
C ASP A 402 18.46 -6.90 -15.14
N GLU A 403 19.28 -7.28 -16.14
CA GLU A 403 20.64 -6.74 -16.30
C GLU A 403 20.67 -5.35 -16.98
N ASN A 404 19.61 -4.96 -17.72
CA ASN A 404 19.58 -3.69 -18.45
C ASN A 404 18.67 -2.62 -17.82
N ALA A 405 17.74 -2.98 -16.93
CA ALA A 405 16.91 -2.01 -16.19
C ALA A 405 17.76 -1.05 -15.34
N SER A 406 18.87 -1.53 -14.76
CA SER A 406 19.86 -0.72 -14.05
C SER A 406 20.64 0.27 -14.94
N LYS A 407 20.64 0.07 -16.27
CA LYS A 407 21.24 1.00 -17.23
C LYS A 407 20.23 2.02 -17.76
N ARG A 408 18.94 1.68 -17.81
CA ARG A 408 17.88 2.57 -18.32
C ARG A 408 17.54 3.72 -17.35
N HIS A 409 17.68 3.49 -16.04
CA HIS A 409 17.49 4.54 -15.01
C HIS A 409 18.72 5.45 -14.80
N LYS A 410 19.83 5.23 -15.52
CA LYS A 410 21.00 6.12 -15.51
C LYS A 410 21.05 7.10 -16.70
N ARG A 411 20.02 7.09 -17.55
CA ARG A 411 19.88 8.00 -18.69
C ARG A 411 18.45 8.52 -18.78
N LEU A 412 17.97 9.19 -17.73
CA LEU A 412 16.94 10.22 -17.79
C LEU A 412 17.18 11.21 -16.66
#